data_AF-A0A5N7Z7Q6-F1
#
_entry.id   AF-A0A5N7Z7Q6-F1
#
_cell.length_a   1.000
_cell.length_b   1.000
_cell.length_c   1.000
_cell.angle_alpha   90.00
_cell.angle_beta   90.00
_cell.angle_gamma   90.00
#
_symmetry.space_group_name_H-M   'P 1'
#
loop_
_entity.id
_entity.type
_entity.pdbx_description
1 polymer ?
#
loop_
_entity_poly.entity_id
_entity_poly.type
_entity_poly.pdbx_seq_one_letter_code
_entity_poly.pdbx_strand_id
1 'polypeptide(L)'
;FRIYGRYAYTLHLSDLWQWKNTARLEFRKFYTADFSKADENFQFRTRLKTQLTYTLPTKTKQALTLSAEGLFAISRYNDGDKNGSKLAYKEARLGLYYWFQIPKTPLAMDIGYVNNLISGYRDAKSGVHYLAVDLIWTIPYRR
;
A
#
# COMPACT_ATOMS: atom_id res chain seq x y z
N PHE A 1 -12.34 -4.86 16.63
CA PHE A 1 -12.89 -5.17 15.28
C PHE A 1 -12.34 -4.17 14.25
N ARG A 2 -12.39 -4.51 12.96
CA ARG A 2 -11.91 -3.66 11.85
C ARG A 2 -12.95 -3.62 10.74
N ILE A 3 -13.31 -2.42 10.31
CA ILE A 3 -14.16 -2.18 9.14
C ILE A 3 -13.35 -1.36 8.16
N TYR A 4 -13.36 -1.71 6.88
CA TYR A 4 -12.70 -0.91 5.86
C TYR A 4 -13.49 -0.83 4.57
N GLY A 5 -13.44 0.34 3.95
CA GLY A 5 -13.88 0.57 2.58
C GLY A 5 -12.66 0.73 1.68
N ARG A 6 -12.67 0.10 0.51
CA ARG A 6 -11.66 0.31 -0.53
C ARG A 6 -12.34 0.77 -1.81
N TYR A 7 -12.00 1.98 -2.23
CA TYR A 7 -12.36 2.51 -3.53
C TYR A 7 -11.12 2.49 -4.43
N ALA A 8 -11.23 1.92 -5.62
CA ALA A 8 -10.14 1.89 -6.59
C ALA A 8 -10.68 2.31 -7.95
N TYR A 9 -9.95 3.21 -8.62
CA TYR A 9 -10.31 3.73 -9.92
C TYR A 9 -9.08 3.67 -10.83
N THR A 10 -9.26 3.08 -12.02
CA THR A 10 -8.20 2.91 -13.01
C THR A 10 -8.55 3.72 -14.25
N LEU A 11 -7.70 4.67 -14.58
CA LEU A 11 -7.73 5.46 -15.79
C LEU A 11 -6.79 4.83 -16.82
N HIS A 12 -7.34 4.46 -17.96
CA HIS A 12 -6.56 4.06 -19.12
C HIS A 12 -6.29 5.32 -19.97
N LEU A 13 -5.08 5.88 -19.83
CA LEU A 13 -4.68 7.07 -20.58
C LEU A 13 -4.29 6.72 -22.03
N SER A 14 -3.80 5.49 -22.24
CA SER A 14 -3.58 4.86 -23.55
C SER A 14 -3.46 3.35 -23.37
N ASP A 15 -3.19 2.62 -24.45
CA ASP A 15 -2.87 1.18 -24.39
C ASP A 15 -1.59 0.89 -23.56
N LEU A 16 -0.68 1.87 -23.48
CA LEU A 16 0.59 1.73 -22.78
C LEU A 16 0.54 2.31 -21.36
N TRP A 17 -0.28 3.33 -21.12
CA TRP A 17 -0.31 4.07 -19.86
C TRP A 17 -1.58 3.78 -19.06
N GLN A 18 -1.39 3.26 -17.84
CA GLN A 18 -2.46 3.03 -16.89
C GLN A 18 -2.19 3.80 -15.60
N TRP A 19 -3.15 4.58 -15.15
CA TRP A 19 -3.06 5.31 -13.90
C TRP A 19 -4.15 4.85 -12.94
N LYS A 20 -3.74 4.27 -11.81
CA LYS A 20 -4.65 3.73 -10.81
C LYS A 20 -4.55 4.50 -9.52
N ASN A 21 -5.69 4.96 -9.02
CA ASN A 21 -5.83 5.58 -7.71
C ASN A 21 -6.64 4.67 -6.80
N THR A 22 -6.24 4.53 -5.56
CA THR A 22 -6.90 3.69 -4.57
C THR A 22 -6.99 4.45 -3.25
N ALA A 23 -8.20 4.64 -2.75
CA ALA A 23 -8.48 5.15 -1.43
C ALA A 23 -8.97 4.02 -0.53
N ARG A 24 -8.36 3.86 0.63
CA ARG A 24 -8.80 2.93 1.66
C ARG A 24 -9.07 3.70 2.95
N LEU A 25 -10.31 3.62 3.40
CA LEU A 25 -10.74 4.14 4.69
C LEU A 25 -10.91 2.96 5.63
N GLU A 26 -10.26 3.00 6.78
CA GLU A 26 -10.25 1.91 7.72
C GLU A 26 -10.53 2.43 9.13
N PHE A 27 -11.49 1.82 9.80
CA PHE A 27 -11.81 2.05 11.20
C PHE A 27 -11.45 0.82 12.01
N ARG A 28 -10.64 1.00 13.06
CA ARG A 28 -10.24 -0.05 13.99
C ARG A 28 -10.70 0.33 15.39
N LYS A 29 -11.31 -0.62 16.06
CA LYS A 29 -11.51 -0.59 17.51
C LYS A 29 -10.68 -1.68 18.16
N PHE A 30 -9.88 -1.32 19.14
CA PHE A 30 -9.07 -2.28 19.90
C PHE A 30 -9.79 -2.64 21.20
N TYR A 31 -9.55 -3.86 21.65
CA TYR A 31 -10.08 -4.41 22.89
C TYR A 31 -8.94 -5.17 23.56
N THR A 32 -8.90 -5.16 24.89
CA THR A 32 -8.03 -6.06 25.65
C THR A 32 -8.66 -7.46 25.71
N ALA A 33 -7.86 -8.46 26.09
CA ALA A 33 -8.34 -9.85 26.23
C ALA A 33 -9.52 -9.97 27.19
N ASP A 34 -9.59 -9.09 28.20
CA ASP A 34 -10.63 -9.05 29.22
C ASP A 34 -11.79 -8.09 28.88
N PHE A 35 -11.86 -7.58 27.64
CA PHE A 35 -12.81 -6.56 27.20
C PHE A 35 -12.81 -5.26 28.03
N SER A 36 -11.75 -5.02 28.79
CA SER A 36 -11.48 -3.77 29.50
C SER A 36 -11.07 -2.65 28.52
N LYS A 37 -10.95 -1.41 29.02
CA LYS A 37 -10.58 -0.25 28.21
C LYS A 37 -9.13 -0.40 27.73
N ALA A 38 -8.92 -0.65 26.44
CA ALA A 38 -7.58 -0.65 25.83
C ALA A 38 -6.99 0.76 25.82
N ASP A 39 -5.66 0.88 25.91
CA ASP A 39 -4.95 2.17 25.88
C ASP A 39 -5.29 2.98 24.63
N GLU A 40 -5.36 2.33 23.46
CA GLU A 40 -5.89 2.91 22.22
C GLU A 40 -7.33 2.42 21.99
N ASN A 41 -8.31 3.30 22.11
CA ASN A 41 -9.73 2.94 22.02
C ASN A 41 -10.15 2.73 20.56
N PHE A 42 -9.83 3.69 19.70
CA PHE A 42 -10.18 3.67 18.28
C PHE A 42 -9.12 4.33 17.42
N GLN A 43 -8.94 3.81 16.21
CA GLN A 43 -8.07 4.36 15.20
C GLN A 43 -8.81 4.46 13.86
N PHE A 44 -8.85 5.65 13.29
CA PHE A 44 -9.29 5.87 11.93
C PHE A 44 -8.07 6.12 11.04
N ARG A 45 -7.98 5.37 9.94
CA ARG A 45 -6.82 5.32 9.07
C ARG A 45 -7.27 5.52 7.63
N THR A 46 -6.70 6.52 6.99
CA THR A 46 -6.89 6.79 5.57
C THR A 46 -5.60 6.48 4.84
N ARG A 47 -5.69 5.60 3.85
CA ARG A 47 -4.57 5.26 2.97
C ARG A 47 -4.93 5.64 1.54
N LEU A 48 -4.10 6.50 0.95
CA LEU A 48 -4.23 6.91 -0.43
C LEU A 48 -3.04 6.35 -1.20
N LYS A 49 -3.31 5.62 -2.28
CA LYS A 49 -2.29 5.04 -3.16
C LYS A 49 -2.55 5.49 -4.59
N THR A 50 -1.52 5.99 -5.25
CA THR A 50 -1.49 6.26 -6.68
C THR A 50 -0.45 5.36 -7.33
N GLN A 51 -0.77 4.77 -8.48
CA GLN A 51 0.12 3.89 -9.24
C GLN A 51 0.06 4.27 -10.71
N LEU A 52 1.21 4.57 -11.30
CA LEU A 52 1.36 4.83 -12.73
C LEU A 52 2.12 3.67 -13.35
N THR A 53 1.48 2.96 -14.27
CA THR A 53 2.06 1.83 -14.99
C THR A 53 2.27 2.21 -16.45
N TYR A 54 3.48 1.96 -16.94
CA TYR A 54 3.86 2.08 -18.33
C TYR A 54 4.20 0.69 -18.88
N THR A 55 3.39 0.19 -19.80
CA THR A 55 3.63 -1.06 -20.52
C THR A 55 4.53 -0.78 -21.72
N LEU A 56 5.63 -1.53 -21.86
CA LEU A 56 6.55 -1.35 -22.99
C LEU A 56 5.99 -2.04 -24.25
N PRO A 57 6.01 -1.37 -25.42
CA PRO A 57 5.52 -1.91 -26.68
C PRO A 57 6.55 -2.86 -27.34
N THR A 58 6.98 -3.89 -26.62
CA THR A 58 7.92 -4.90 -27.13
C THR A 58 7.22 -6.24 -27.39
N LYS A 59 7.86 -7.16 -28.12
CA LYS A 59 7.33 -8.53 -28.34
C LYS A 59 7.14 -9.31 -27.04
N THR A 60 7.80 -8.88 -25.97
CA THR A 60 7.68 -9.42 -24.61
C THR A 60 6.81 -8.52 -23.76
N LYS A 61 5.87 -9.09 -23.00
CA LYS A 61 5.05 -8.30 -22.07
C LYS A 61 5.94 -7.81 -20.93
N GLN A 62 6.24 -6.51 -20.91
CA GLN A 62 7.03 -5.83 -19.88
C GLN A 62 6.29 -4.58 -19.42
N ALA A 63 6.39 -4.23 -18.14
CA ALA A 63 5.78 -3.04 -17.59
C ALA A 63 6.63 -2.45 -16.47
N LEU A 64 6.65 -1.12 -16.39
CA LEU A 64 7.24 -0.35 -15.31
C LEU A 64 6.11 0.28 -14.50
N THR A 65 6.10 0.09 -13.18
CA THR A 65 5.10 0.67 -12.30
C THR A 65 5.75 1.55 -11.25
N LEU A 66 5.38 2.83 -11.26
CA LEU A 66 5.65 3.76 -10.17
C LEU A 66 4.47 3.77 -9.21
N SER A 67 4.74 3.79 -7.92
CA SER A 67 3.70 3.83 -6.89
C SER A 67 4.07 4.81 -5.78
N ALA A 68 3.09 5.56 -5.32
CA ALA A 68 3.18 6.38 -4.13
C ALA A 68 1.98 6.10 -3.24
N GLU A 69 2.22 5.80 -1.97
CA GLU A 69 1.20 5.53 -0.97
C GLU A 69 1.43 6.43 0.24
N GLY A 70 0.39 7.15 0.66
CA GLY A 70 0.39 7.94 1.90
C GLY A 70 -0.57 7.33 2.91
N LEU A 71 -0.12 7.22 4.16
CA LEU A 71 -0.88 6.76 5.31
C LEU A 71 -1.09 7.89 6.31
N PHE A 72 -2.36 8.20 6.54
CA PHE A 72 -2.81 9.14 7.56
C PHE A 72 -3.59 8.36 8.61
N ALA A 73 -3.33 8.65 9.88
CA ALA A 73 -4.08 8.03 10.97
C ALA A 73 -4.41 9.04 12.07
N ILE A 74 -5.58 8.85 12.66
CA ILE A 74 -6.05 9.53 13.86
C ILE A 74 -6.41 8.47 14.89
N SER A 75 -5.90 8.63 16.11
CA SER A 75 -6.04 7.66 17.21
C SER A 75 -6.60 8.33 18.45
N ARG A 76 -7.50 7.66 19.17
CA ARG A 76 -7.98 8.14 20.47
C ARG A 76 -7.53 7.20 21.57
N TYR A 77 -6.80 7.75 22.54
CA TYR A 77 -6.33 7.03 23.72
C TYR A 77 -7.31 7.17 24.88
N ASN A 78 -7.35 6.19 25.78
CA ASN A 78 -8.25 6.18 26.93
C ASN A 78 -7.65 6.82 28.20
N ASP A 79 -6.33 6.98 28.28
CA ASP A 79 -5.65 7.59 29.43
C ASP A 79 -5.65 9.11 29.35
N GLY A 80 -6.46 9.75 30.21
CA GLY A 80 -6.29 11.09 30.78
C GLY A 80 -6.35 12.32 29.84
N ASP A 81 -5.76 12.25 28.65
CA ASP A 81 -5.68 13.34 27.70
C ASP A 81 -6.96 13.35 26.86
N LYS A 82 -7.93 14.20 27.26
CA LYS A 82 -9.27 14.29 26.65
C LYS A 82 -9.24 14.71 25.17
N ASN A 83 -8.08 15.07 24.65
CA ASN A 83 -7.87 15.39 23.25
C ASN A 83 -7.48 14.10 22.49
N GLY A 84 -8.36 13.60 21.62
CA GLY A 84 -7.96 12.61 20.63
C GLY A 84 -6.73 13.12 19.86
N SER A 85 -5.81 12.21 19.48
CA SER A 85 -4.64 12.64 18.70
C SER A 85 -5.09 13.36 17.44
N LYS A 86 -4.36 14.38 17.00
CA LYS A 86 -4.66 15.09 15.75
C LYS A 86 -4.44 14.13 14.57
N LEU A 87 -5.18 14.32 13.47
CA LEU A 87 -4.91 13.60 12.23
C LEU A 87 -3.45 13.83 11.84
N ALA A 88 -2.64 12.77 11.88
CA ALA A 88 -1.22 12.85 11.65
C ALA A 88 -0.84 11.98 10.46
N TYR A 89 0.08 12.51 9.67
CA TYR A 89 0.80 11.72 8.68
C TYR A 89 1.72 10.74 9.41
N LYS A 90 1.56 9.45 9.10
CA LYS A 90 2.30 8.36 9.76
C LYS A 90 3.36 7.75 8.85
N GLU A 91 3.08 7.62 7.55
CA GLU A 91 3.92 6.84 6.66
C GLU A 91 3.70 7.26 5.20
N ALA A 92 4.76 7.31 4.39
CA ALA A 92 4.66 7.28 2.94
C ALA A 92 5.57 6.21 2.37
N ARG A 93 5.07 5.51 1.36
CA ARG A 93 5.81 4.50 0.62
C ARG A 93 5.91 4.94 -0.83
N LEU A 94 7.14 5.06 -1.31
CA LEU A 94 7.44 5.28 -2.72
C LEU A 94 8.00 3.97 -3.26
N GLY A 95 7.37 3.41 -4.28
CA GLY A 95 7.76 2.13 -4.87
C GLY A 95 7.96 2.23 -6.38
N LEU A 96 9.03 1.61 -6.86
CA LEU A 96 9.31 1.40 -8.29
C LEU A 96 9.34 -0.11 -8.54
N TYR A 97 8.56 -0.57 -9.51
CA TYR A 97 8.43 -1.98 -9.86
C TYR A 97 8.68 -2.19 -11.33
N TYR A 98 9.35 -3.28 -11.67
CA TYR A 98 9.57 -3.73 -13.03
C TYR A 98 9.05 -5.16 -13.16
N TRP A 99 8.04 -5.30 -14.02
CA TRP A 99 7.39 -6.56 -14.29
C TRP A 99 7.72 -7.03 -15.70
N PHE A 100 8.03 -8.31 -15.86
CA PHE A 100 8.24 -8.91 -17.17
C PHE A 100 7.82 -10.38 -17.22
N GLN A 101 7.28 -10.79 -18.37
CA GLN A 101 6.98 -12.18 -18.64
C GLN A 101 8.24 -12.91 -19.15
N ILE A 102 8.54 -14.08 -18.57
CA ILE A 102 9.67 -14.91 -19.01
C ILE A 102 9.29 -15.59 -20.34
N PRO A 103 10.03 -15.36 -21.43
CA PRO A 103 9.67 -15.88 -22.75
C PRO A 103 9.48 -17.39 -22.76
N LYS A 104 8.46 -17.88 -23.49
CA LYS A 104 8.13 -19.31 -23.65
C LYS A 104 7.81 -20.04 -22.34
N THR A 105 7.50 -19.33 -21.26
CA THR A 105 7.07 -19.93 -19.99
C THR A 105 5.79 -19.27 -19.47
N PRO A 106 5.02 -19.95 -18.60
CA PRO A 106 3.90 -19.37 -17.86
C PRO A 106 4.34 -18.52 -16.66
N LEU A 107 5.63 -18.21 -16.55
CA LEU A 107 6.20 -17.47 -15.43
C LEU A 107 6.35 -15.99 -15.78
N ALA A 108 6.08 -15.14 -14.80
CA ALA A 108 6.40 -13.72 -14.83
C ALA A 108 7.16 -13.35 -13.56
N MET A 109 7.99 -12.33 -13.65
CA MET A 109 8.75 -11.81 -12.54
C MET A 109 8.36 -10.36 -12.28
N ASP A 110 8.23 -9.99 -11.01
CA ASP A 110 8.05 -8.61 -10.56
C ASP A 110 9.18 -8.27 -9.58
N ILE A 111 9.96 -7.25 -9.89
CA ILE A 111 11.06 -6.77 -9.06
C ILE A 111 10.74 -5.35 -8.65
N GLY A 112 10.62 -5.14 -7.35
CA GLY A 112 10.27 -3.85 -6.76
C GLY A 112 11.34 -3.32 -5.82
N TYR A 113 11.50 -2.01 -5.79
CA TYR A 113 12.15 -1.28 -4.72
C TYR A 113 11.14 -0.37 -4.06
N VAL A 114 11.05 -0.40 -2.73
CA VAL A 114 10.15 0.45 -1.95
C VAL A 114 10.94 1.19 -0.89
N ASN A 115 10.87 2.52 -0.92
CA ASN A 115 11.32 3.37 0.16
C ASN A 115 10.13 3.73 1.05
N ASN A 116 10.23 3.38 2.33
CA ASN A 116 9.22 3.63 3.34
C ASN A 116 9.67 4.71 4.31
N LEU A 117 9.05 5.88 4.22
CA LEU A 117 9.32 7.03 5.06
C LEU A 117 8.31 7.05 6.21
N ILE A 118 8.75 6.69 7.41
CA ILE A 118 7.93 6.69 8.62
C ILE A 118 8.09 8.04 9.33
N SER A 119 6.96 8.68 9.65
CA SER A 119 6.92 9.96 10.36
C SER A 119 6.70 9.73 11.86
N GLY A 120 7.44 10.47 12.70
CA GLY A 120 7.26 10.49 14.15
C GLY A 120 8.13 9.53 14.96
N TYR A 121 9.01 8.75 14.32
CA TYR A 121 10.07 8.01 15.02
C TYR A 121 11.33 8.88 15.09
N ARG A 122 11.61 9.47 16.27
CA ARG A 122 12.83 10.29 16.48
C ARG A 122 14.14 9.49 16.41
N ASP A 123 14.07 8.16 16.60
CA ASP A 123 15.25 7.28 16.59
C ASP A 123 15.55 6.65 15.21
N ALA A 124 14.56 6.63 14.29
CA ALA A 124 14.76 6.11 12.95
C ALA A 124 15.28 7.23 12.03
N LYS A 125 16.60 7.46 12.04
CA LYS A 125 17.29 8.49 11.22
C LYS A 125 17.18 8.28 9.70
N SER A 126 16.66 7.13 9.23
CA SER A 126 16.56 6.78 7.81
C SER A 126 15.24 6.06 7.51
N GLY A 127 14.67 6.31 6.34
CA GLY A 127 13.56 5.50 5.81
C GLY A 127 13.95 4.03 5.67
N VAL A 128 12.97 3.14 5.73
CA VAL A 128 13.18 1.69 5.57
C VAL A 128 13.09 1.36 4.08
N HIS A 129 14.12 0.70 3.55
CA HIS A 129 14.18 0.31 2.15
C HIS A 129 13.89 -1.18 2.02
N TYR A 130 12.97 -1.53 1.11
CA TYR A 130 12.60 -2.90 0.83
C TYR A 130 12.90 -3.22 -0.63
N LEU A 131 13.43 -4.41 -0.85
CA LEU A 131 13.47 -5.05 -2.17
C LEU A 131 12.37 -6.12 -2.19
N ALA A 132 11.46 -6.03 -3.15
CA ALA A 132 10.43 -7.03 -3.41
C ALA A 132 10.83 -7.83 -4.65
N VAL A 133 10.73 -9.16 -4.58
CA VAL A 133 10.99 -10.05 -5.70
C VAL A 133 9.91 -11.11 -5.70
N ASP A 134 9.03 -11.06 -6.68
CA ASP A 134 7.91 -11.98 -6.83
C ASP A 134 8.04 -12.80 -8.11
N LEU A 135 7.87 -14.13 -7.99
CA LEU A 135 7.77 -15.03 -9.13
C LEU A 135 6.30 -15.48 -9.26
N ILE A 136 5.66 -15.07 -10.34
CA ILE A 136 4.24 -15.29 -10.59
C ILE A 136 4.09 -16.43 -11.60
N TRP A 137 3.47 -17.53 -11.19
CA TRP A 137 3.13 -18.64 -12.08
C TRP A 137 1.66 -18.56 -12.51
N THR A 138 1.44 -18.32 -13.81
CA THR A 138 0.08 -18.26 -14.38
C THR A 138 -0.28 -19.61 -14.98
N ILE A 139 -1.01 -20.44 -14.23
CA ILE A 139 -1.47 -21.75 -14.72
C ILE A 139 -2.71 -21.54 -15.59
N PRO A 140 -2.69 -21.92 -16.88
CA PRO A 140 -3.88 -21.87 -17.72
C PRO A 140 -4.87 -22.95 -17.26
N TYR A 141 -6.01 -22.54 -16.73
CA TYR A 141 -7.11 -23.46 -16.42
C TYR A 141 -7.78 -23.91 -17.73
N ARG A 142 -7.70 -25.19 -18.06
CA ARG A 142 -8.52 -25.83 -19.10
C ARG A 142 -9.64 -26.62 -18.39
N ARG A 143 -10.90 -26.29 -18.70
CA ARG A 143 -12.06 -27.12 -18.35
C ARG A 143 -12.11 -28.36 -19.22
#